data_AF-G0N5W4-F1
#
_entry.id   AF-G0N5W4-F1
#
_cell.length_a   1.000
_cell.length_b   1.000
_cell.length_c   1.000
_cell.angle_alpha   90.00
_cell.angle_beta   90.00
_cell.angle_gamma   90.00
#
_symmetry.space_group_name_H-M   'P 1'
#
loop_
_entity.id
_entity.type
_entity.pdbx_description
1 polymer ?
#
loop_
_entity_poly.entity_id
_entity_poly.type
_entity_poly.pdbx_seq_one_letter_code
_entity_poly.pdbx_strand_id
1 'polypeptide(L)' 'MDRIKIVEIQVPPAVLGMDILRRLGGQRWNPARRPQRFEFEDWDWDCKDGTDLYRADGRIGTVLQCPPYIVRFVVWPA' A
#
# COMPACT_ATOMS: atom_id res chain seq x y z
N MET A 1 20.82 -2.40 5.15
CA MET A 1 19.99 -2.58 3.94
C MET A 1 18.55 -2.34 4.34
N ASP A 2 17.94 -1.26 3.84
CA ASP A 2 16.51 -1.03 4.04
C ASP A 2 15.73 -2.11 3.27
N ARG A 3 14.83 -2.80 3.97
CA ARG A 3 13.99 -3.87 3.40
C ARG A 3 12.57 -3.36 3.24
N ILE A 4 11.84 -3.97 2.31
CA ILE A 4 10.39 -3.80 2.22
C ILE A 4 9.79 -4.18 3.58
N LYS A 5 8.86 -3.36 4.07
CA LYS A 5 8.06 -3.67 5.26
C LYS A 5 6.59 -3.70 4.89
N ILE A 6 5.89 -4.70 5.42
CA ILE A 6 4.47 -4.90 5.17
C ILE A 6 3.74 -4.83 6.49
N VAL A 7 2.63 -4.08 6.52
CA VAL A 7 1.71 -4.04 7.65
C VAL A 7 0.30 -4.27 7.13
N GLU A 8 -0.38 -5.29 7.67
CA GLU A 8 -1.79 -5.53 7.40
C GLU A 8 -2.62 -5.03 8.58
N ILE A 9 -3.72 -4.33 8.28
CA ILE A 9 -4.65 -3.83 9.27
C ILE A 9 -6.05 -4.28 8.86
N GLN A 10 -6.71 -5.03 9.74
CA GLN A 10 -8.14 -5.28 9.60
C GLN A 10 -8.89 -4.02 10.05
N VAL A 11 -9.77 -3.53 9.19
CA VAL A 11 -10.56 -2.33 9.46
C VAL A 11 -12.04 -2.67 9.58
N PRO A 12 -12.84 -1.90 10.34
CA PRO A 12 -14.29 -2.12 10.40
C PRO A 12 -14.96 -1.95 9.03
N PRO A 13 -16.06 -2.67 8.74
CA PRO A 13 -16.80 -2.53 7.48
C PRO A 13 -17.24 -1.09 7.16
N ALA A 14 -17.61 -0.32 8.18
CA ALA A 14 -17.99 1.09 8.03
C ALA A 14 -16.84 1.99 7.50
N VAL A 15 -15.59 1.54 7.65
CA VAL A 15 -14.40 2.25 7.18
C VAL A 15 -14.07 1.86 5.73
N LEU A 16 -14.21 0.58 5.37
CA LEU A 16 -13.86 0.08 4.02
C LEU A 16 -14.98 0.27 2.97
N GLY A 17 -16.23 0.45 3.42
CA GLY A 17 -17.37 0.75 2.55
C GLY A 17 -17.31 2.12 1.88
N MET A 18 -16.41 3.00 2.34
CA MET A 18 -16.00 4.20 1.60
C MET A 18 -14.66 3.90 0.93
N ASP A 19 -14.49 4.36 -0.31
CA ASP A 19 -13.23 4.29 -1.07
C ASP A 19 -12.10 5.01 -0.29
N ILE A 20 -11.49 4.28 0.65
CA ILE A 20 -10.54 4.80 1.64
C ILE A 20 -9.29 5.34 0.93
N LEU A 21 -8.91 4.68 -0.17
CA LEU A 21 -7.82 5.08 -1.03
C LEU A 21 -8.02 6.51 -1.56
N ARG A 22 -9.24 6.86 -1.99
CA ARG A 22 -9.56 8.23 -2.42
C ARG A 22 -9.46 9.27 -1.29
N ARG A 23 -9.74 8.88 -0.04
CA ARG A 23 -9.73 9.81 1.11
C ARG A 23 -8.32 10.06 1.67
N LEU A 24 -7.38 9.15 1.43
CA LEU A 24 -6.03 9.23 1.97
C LEU A 24 -5.18 10.37 1.38
N GLY A 25 -5.65 11.03 0.31
CA GLY A 25 -4.95 12.17 -0.30
C GLY A 25 -3.62 11.82 -0.97
N GLY A 26 -3.37 10.53 -1.20
CA GLY A 26 -2.20 10.05 -1.91
C GLY A 26 -2.31 10.15 -3.42
N GLN A 27 -1.23 9.76 -4.10
CA GLN A 27 -1.22 9.63 -5.56
C GLN A 27 -1.49 8.18 -5.94
N ARG A 28 -2.10 7.95 -7.12
CA ARG A 28 -2.20 6.57 -7.64
C ARG A 28 -0.83 5.96 -7.79
N TRP A 29 -0.79 4.63 -7.72
CA TRP A 29 0.44 3.91 -7.91
C TRP A 29 1.12 4.25 -9.27
N ASN A 30 2.45 4.23 -9.33
CA ASN A 30 3.28 4.69 -10.45
C ASN A 30 4.43 3.69 -10.78
N PRO A 31 4.40 2.98 -11.91
CA PRO A 31 5.41 1.96 -12.25
C PRO A 31 6.85 2.48 -12.30
N ALA A 32 7.06 3.78 -12.54
CA ALA A 32 8.40 4.35 -12.67
C ALA A 32 9.16 4.47 -11.33
N ARG A 33 8.47 4.37 -10.19
CA ARG A 33 9.09 4.59 -8.86
C ARG A 33 9.28 3.32 -8.03
N ARG A 34 8.50 2.27 -8.28
CA ARG A 34 8.63 0.97 -7.61
C ARG A 34 7.98 -0.15 -8.41
N PRO A 35 8.35 -1.42 -8.14
CA PRO A 35 7.74 -2.57 -8.78
C PRO A 35 6.22 -2.61 -8.57
N GLN A 36 5.51 -3.12 -9.58
CA GLN A 36 4.09 -3.46 -9.44
C GLN A 36 3.92 -4.76 -8.66
N ARG A 37 4.70 -5.79 -9.04
CA ARG A 37 4.67 -7.13 -8.46
C ARG A 37 6.01 -7.49 -7.84
N PHE A 38 5.98 -8.14 -6.70
CA PHE A 38 7.17 -8.63 -5.99
C PHE A 38 6.80 -9.77 -5.03
N GLU A 39 7.78 -10.61 -4.72
CA GLU A 39 7.65 -11.67 -3.72
C GLU A 39 8.10 -11.18 -2.34
N PHE A 40 7.32 -11.51 -1.31
CA PHE A 40 7.67 -11.26 0.09
C PHE A 40 7.06 -12.34 0.98
N GLU A 41 7.90 -13.01 1.77
CA GLU A 41 7.48 -14.10 2.69
C GLU A 41 6.54 -15.11 2.00
N ASP A 42 7.00 -15.65 0.86
CA ASP A 42 6.30 -16.63 0.02
C ASP A 42 4.98 -16.17 -0.62
N TRP A 43 4.66 -14.88 -0.55
CA TRP A 43 3.49 -14.29 -1.21
C TRP A 43 3.88 -13.37 -2.37
N ASP A 44 3.08 -13.42 -3.45
CA ASP A 44 3.14 -12.48 -4.56
C ASP A 44 2.22 -11.29 -4.29
N TRP A 45 2.79 -10.10 -4.34
CA TRP A 45 2.13 -8.84 -4.01
C TRP A 45 1.88 -8.03 -5.27
N ASP A 46 0.63 -7.65 -5.57
CA ASP A 46 0.29 -6.75 -6.70
C ASP A 46 -0.17 -5.38 -6.18
N CYS A 47 0.61 -4.34 -6.48
CA CYS A 47 0.38 -2.97 -6.03
C CYS A 47 -0.36 -2.07 -7.03
N LYS A 48 -0.79 -2.60 -8.19
CA LYS A 48 -1.30 -1.79 -9.32
C LYS A 48 -2.43 -0.81 -8.96
N ASP A 49 -3.31 -1.21 -8.06
CA ASP A 49 -4.50 -0.45 -7.64
C ASP A 49 -4.26 0.32 -6.33
N GLY A 50 -2.99 0.37 -5.88
CA GLY A 50 -2.61 1.02 -4.64
C GLY A 50 -2.55 2.55 -4.74
N THR A 51 -2.53 3.18 -3.57
CA THR A 51 -2.32 4.62 -3.41
C THR A 51 -1.04 4.90 -2.64
N ASP A 52 -0.16 5.70 -3.20
CA ASP A 52 1.06 6.16 -2.58
C ASP A 52 0.84 7.31 -1.61
N LEU A 53 1.37 7.12 -0.41
CA LEU A 53 1.56 8.13 0.61
C LEU A 53 3.03 8.50 0.68
N TYR A 54 3.31 9.78 0.54
CA TYR A 54 4.66 10.32 0.71
C TYR A 54 4.87 10.69 2.16
N ARG A 55 5.88 10.08 2.77
CA ARG A 55 6.33 10.44 4.11
C ARG A 55 7.33 11.60 4.02
N ALA A 56 7.39 12.40 5.07
CA ALA A 56 8.35 13.50 5.18
C ALA A 56 9.82 13.02 5.15
N ASP A 57 10.07 11.74 5.46
CA ASP A 57 11.40 11.11 5.39
C ASP A 57 11.79 10.63 3.99
N GLY A 58 11.03 10.98 2.94
CA GLY A 58 11.30 10.61 1.56
C GLY A 58 10.84 9.19 1.19
N ARG A 59 10.40 8.38 2.16
CA ARG A 59 9.89 7.03 1.89
C ARG A 59 8.50 7.07 1.28
N ILE A 60 8.24 6.10 0.41
CA ILE A 60 6.93 5.87 -0.21
C ILE A 60 6.26 4.72 0.56
N GLY A 61 5.02 4.95 0.99
CA GLY A 61 4.14 3.89 1.47
C GLY A 61 3.02 3.65 0.45
N THR A 62 2.86 2.45 -0.07
CA THR A 62 1.72 2.10 -0.94
C THR A 62 0.64 1.42 -0.10
N VAL A 63 -0.56 1.98 -0.13
CA VAL A 63 -1.75 1.47 0.56
C VAL A 63 -2.61 0.70 -0.42
N LEU A 64 -3.00 -0.51 -0.05
CA LEU A 64 -3.87 -1.39 -0.82
C LEU A 64 -5.14 -1.69 -0.02
N GLN A 65 -6.28 -1.64 -0.70
CA GLN A 65 -7.55 -2.10 -0.16
C GLN A 65 -7.77 -3.55 -0.61
N CYS A 66 -7.72 -4.49 0.33
CA CYS A 66 -7.93 -5.91 0.08
C CYS A 66 -9.31 -6.32 0.65
N PRO A 67 -10.22 -6.84 -0.19
CA PRO A 67 -11.52 -7.30 0.28
C PRO A 67 -11.41 -8.45 1.31
N PRO A 68 -12.38 -8.58 2.23
CA PRO A 68 -13.52 -7.70 2.40
C PRO A 68 -13.23 -6.48 3.31
N TYR A 69 -12.20 -6.53 4.17
CA TYR A 69 -11.97 -5.54 5.24
C TYR A 69 -10.49 -5.36 5.63
N ILE A 70 -9.57 -5.58 4.70
CA ILE A 70 -8.13 -5.50 4.97
C ILE A 70 -7.55 -4.29 4.25
N VAL A 71 -6.72 -3.53 4.95
CA VAL A 71 -5.85 -2.52 4.33
C VAL A 71 -4.40 -2.98 4.53
N ARG A 72 -3.64 -3.02 3.43
CA ARG A 72 -2.22 -3.38 3.46
C ARG A 72 -1.37 -2.14 3.19
N PHE A 73 -0.29 -1.99 3.95
CA PHE A 73 0.68 -0.93 3.81
C PHE A 73 2.03 -1.53 3.44
N VAL A 74 2.52 -1.20 2.24
CA VAL A 74 3.85 -1.58 1.76
C VAL A 74 4.75 -0.37 1.88
N VAL A 75 5.76 -0.43 2.75
CA VAL A 75 6.76 0.62 2.89
C VAL A 75 7.99 0.22 2.08
N TRP A 76 8.31 1.04 1.08
CA TRP A 76 9.44 0.82 0.19
C TRP A 76 10.75 1.30 0.83
N PRO A 77 11.88 0.65 0.54
CA PRO A 77 13.21 1.19 0.82
C PRO A 77 13.37 2.59 0.21
N ALA A 78 14.16 3.44 0.86
CA ALA A 78 14.51 4.78 0.35
C ALA A 78 15.45 4.70 -0.86
#